data_AF-A0A0J6SWX9-F1
#
_entry.id   AF-A0A0J6SWX9-F1
#
_cell.length_a   1.000
_cell.length_b   1.000
_cell.length_c   1.000
_cell.angle_alpha   90.00
_cell.angle_beta   90.00
_cell.angle_gamma   90.00
#
_symmetry.space_group_name_H-M   'P 1'
#
loop_
_entity.id
_entity.type
_entity.pdbx_description
1 polymer ?
#
loop_
_entity_poly.entity_id
_entity_poly.type
_entity_poly.pdbx_seq_one_letter_code
_entity_poly.pdbx_strand_id
1 'polypeptide(L)' 'MPIRLTCAALLLLAAALPLTPAQAGPAQDYQYQRRQLGRGQVCRPPLKFAAGACVRRCPAGYQDNGGYCRLRNMVR' A
#
# COMPACT_ATOMS: atom_id res chain seq x y z
N MET A 1 -28.69 15.03 -38.71
CA MET A 1 -28.44 15.20 -37.26
C MET A 1 -28.70 13.91 -36.44
N PRO A 2 -28.18 12.70 -36.80
CA PRO A 2 -28.34 11.52 -35.92
C PRO A 2 -27.17 11.31 -34.94
N ILE A 3 -25.98 11.82 -35.26
CA ILE A 3 -24.71 11.54 -34.54
C ILE A 3 -24.74 12.01 -33.08
N ARG A 4 -25.42 13.12 -32.79
CA ARG A 4 -25.55 13.66 -31.43
C ARG A 4 -26.38 12.73 -30.53
N LEU A 5 -27.41 12.10 -31.10
CA LEU A 5 -28.31 11.19 -30.37
C LEU A 5 -27.63 9.85 -30.09
N THR A 6 -26.85 9.33 -31.04
CA THR A 6 -26.07 8.11 -30.84
C THR A 6 -24.98 8.27 -29.78
N CYS A 7 -24.29 9.42 -29.74
CA CYS A 7 -23.31 9.69 -28.69
C CYS A 7 -23.95 9.77 -27.30
N ALA A 8 -25.13 10.40 -27.17
CA ALA A 8 -25.83 10.49 -25.90
C ALA A 8 -26.27 9.12 -25.37
N ALA A 9 -26.75 8.23 -26.25
CA ALA A 9 -27.12 6.87 -25.90
C ALA A 9 -25.92 6.02 -25.45
N LEU A 10 -24.77 6.16 -26.11
CA LEU A 10 -23.53 5.47 -25.73
C LEU A 10 -23.01 5.90 -24.35
N LEU A 11 -23.07 7.19 -24.03
CA LEU A 11 -22.67 7.72 -22.72
C LEU A 11 -23.58 7.21 -21.59
N LEU A 12 -24.89 7.14 -21.83
CA LEU A 12 -25.85 6.61 -20.87
C LEU A 12 -25.63 5.11 -20.61
N LEU A 13 -25.28 4.32 -21.64
CA LEU A 13 -24.94 2.91 -21.46
C LEU A 13 -23.66 2.74 -20.62
N ALA A 14 -22.63 3.54 -20.87
CA ALA A 14 -21.36 3.45 -20.16
C ALA A 14 -21.49 3.78 -18.65
N ALA A 15 -22.40 4.70 -18.30
CA ALA A 15 -22.69 5.07 -16.91
C ALA A 15 -23.46 3.98 -16.14
N ALA A 16 -24.09 3.04 -16.84
CA ALA A 16 -24.83 1.94 -16.24
C ALA A 16 -23.94 0.72 -15.90
N LEU A 17 -22.66 0.71 -16.28
CA LEU A 17 -21.77 -0.38 -15.91
C LEU A 17 -21.43 -0.30 -14.40
N PRO A 18 -21.60 -1.41 -13.65
CA PRO A 18 -21.16 -1.45 -12.27
C PRO A 18 -19.64 -1.29 -12.23
N LEU A 19 -19.17 -0.27 -11.52
CA LEU A 19 -17.77 -0.06 -11.18
C LEU A 19 -17.35 -1.18 -10.21
N THR A 20 -17.01 -2.35 -10.73
CA THR A 20 -16.43 -3.41 -9.92
C THR A 20 -15.08 -2.93 -9.39
N PRO A 21 -14.84 -2.99 -8.07
CA PRO A 21 -13.54 -2.63 -7.53
C PRO A 21 -12.50 -3.57 -8.14
N ALA A 22 -11.53 -2.99 -8.84
CA ALA A 22 -10.37 -3.72 -9.33
C ALA A 22 -9.60 -4.25 -8.12
N GLN A 23 -9.69 -5.57 -7.87
CA GLN A 23 -8.90 -6.24 -6.86
C GLN A 23 -7.44 -6.18 -7.30
N ALA A 24 -6.68 -5.28 -6.68
CA ALA A 24 -5.27 -5.13 -6.96
C ALA A 24 -4.56 -6.43 -6.52
N GLY A 25 -3.84 -7.07 -7.44
CA GLY A 25 -3.13 -8.32 -7.15
C GLY A 25 -2.09 -8.17 -6.02
N PRO A 26 -1.57 -9.27 -5.45
CA PRO A 26 -0.74 -9.28 -4.24
C PRO A 26 0.53 -8.40 -4.34
N ALA A 27 1.04 -8.18 -5.55
CA ALA A 27 2.17 -7.27 -5.78
C ALA A 27 1.83 -5.80 -5.46
N GLN A 28 0.59 -5.37 -5.69
CA GLN A 28 0.12 -4.01 -5.44
C GLN A 28 -0.20 -3.80 -3.96
N ASP A 29 -0.77 -4.82 -3.30
CA ASP A 29 -1.00 -4.82 -1.86
C ASP A 29 0.30 -4.64 -1.07
N TYR A 30 1.37 -5.36 -1.45
CA TYR A 30 2.69 -5.20 -0.84
C TYR A 30 3.25 -3.76 -0.98
N GLN A 31 3.08 -3.13 -2.14
CA GLN A 31 3.54 -1.75 -2.38
C GLN A 31 2.73 -0.73 -1.58
N TYR A 32 1.44 -0.98 -1.37
CA TYR A 32 0.55 -0.12 -0.58
C TYR A 32 0.83 -0.27 0.91
N GLN A 33 0.89 -1.51 1.42
CA GLN A 33 1.29 -1.86 2.78
C GLN A 33 2.66 -1.24 3.12
N ARG A 34 3.66 -1.37 2.23
CA ARG A 34 5.00 -0.80 2.45
C ARG A 34 5.00 0.73 2.47
N ARG A 35 4.17 1.39 1.65
CA ARG A 35 4.01 2.85 1.66
C ARG A 35 3.29 3.35 2.92
N GLN A 36 2.27 2.62 3.38
CA GLN A 36 1.57 2.96 4.62
C GLN A 36 2.45 2.76 5.84
N LEU A 37 3.20 1.65 5.91
CA LEU A 37 4.23 1.42 6.92
C LEU A 37 5.30 2.53 6.90
N GLY A 38 5.70 3.02 5.72
CA GLY A 38 6.64 4.15 5.61
C GLY A 38 6.10 5.50 6.09
N ARG A 39 4.77 5.71 6.13
CA ARG A 39 4.14 6.98 6.54
C ARG A 39 3.64 6.98 7.99
N GLY A 40 3.33 5.82 8.56
CA GLY A 40 2.82 5.68 9.93
C GLY A 40 3.87 5.36 11.00
N GLN A 41 5.16 5.29 10.63
CA GLN A 41 6.25 4.82 11.50
C GLN A 41 7.34 5.87 11.72
N VAL A 42 6.97 7.14 11.80
CA VAL A 42 7.93 8.18 12.14
C VAL A 42 8.16 8.15 13.65
N CYS A 43 8.80 7.09 14.13
CA CYS A 43 9.35 7.07 15.47
C CYS A 43 10.25 8.31 15.61
N ARG A 44 10.09 9.05 16.72
CA ARG A 44 10.89 10.25 16.93
C ARG A 44 12.37 9.85 16.95
N PRO A 45 13.25 10.49 16.16
CA PRO A 45 14.68 10.21 16.23
C PRO A 45 15.16 10.29 17.70
N PRO A 46 15.94 9.32 18.22
CA PRO A 46 16.69 8.24 17.55
C PRO A 46 16.00 6.85 17.60
N LEU A 47 14.69 6.79 17.79
CA LEU A 47 13.94 5.53 17.91
C LEU A 47 13.67 4.89 16.54
N LYS A 48 13.58 3.56 16.53
CA LYS A 48 13.35 2.73 15.35
C LYS A 48 12.01 2.02 15.47
N PHE A 49 11.27 1.91 14.38
CA PHE A 49 10.01 1.17 14.41
C PHE A 49 10.22 -0.34 14.29
N ALA A 50 9.63 -1.12 15.19
CA ALA A 50 9.64 -2.58 15.18
C ALA A 50 8.27 -3.11 15.64
N ALA A 51 7.61 -3.91 14.80
CA ALA A 51 6.41 -4.67 15.15
C ALA A 51 5.30 -3.84 15.86
N GLY A 52 5.04 -2.60 15.40
CA GLY A 52 4.00 -1.75 16.01
C GLY A 52 4.49 -0.82 17.12
N ALA A 53 5.76 -0.90 17.53
CA ALA A 53 6.31 -0.10 18.62
C ALA A 53 7.61 0.64 18.20
N CYS A 54 7.94 1.71 18.94
CA CYS A 54 9.21 2.42 18.78
C CYS A 54 10.24 1.93 19.80
N VAL A 55 11.36 1.39 19.33
CA VAL A 55 12.41 0.78 20.15
C VAL A 55 13.76 1.46 19.92
N ARG A 56 14.65 1.49 20.93
CA ARG A 56 16.02 2.02 20.77
C ARG A 56 16.95 1.07 20.03
N ARG A 57 16.77 -0.24 20.19
CA ARG A 57 17.54 -1.30 19.51
C ARG A 57 16.57 -2.32 18.93
N CYS A 58 16.91 -2.89 17.77
CA CYS A 58 16.08 -3.91 17.16
C CYS A 58 16.10 -5.21 17.98
N PRO A 59 14.94 -5.87 18.18
CA PRO A 59 14.86 -7.14 18.87
C PRO A 59 15.54 -8.28 18.09
N ALA A 60 15.79 -9.41 18.76
CA ALA A 60 16.41 -10.59 18.16
C ALA A 60 15.62 -11.04 16.92
N GLY A 61 16.35 -11.45 15.87
CA GLY A 61 15.74 -11.82 14.59
C GLY A 61 15.39 -10.64 13.68
N TYR A 62 15.59 -9.38 14.11
CA TYR A 62 15.43 -8.20 13.25
C TYR A 62 16.79 -7.56 12.91
N GLN A 63 16.85 -6.88 11.78
CA GLN A 63 18.00 -6.14 11.29
C GLN A 63 17.68 -4.65 11.23
N ASP A 64 18.61 -3.84 11.73
CA ASP A 64 18.50 -2.39 11.71
C ASP A 64 18.67 -1.83 10.30
N ASN A 65 17.70 -1.02 9.85
CA ASN A 65 17.72 -0.37 8.55
C ASN A 65 17.71 1.17 8.67
N GLY A 66 18.28 1.71 9.77
CA GLY A 66 18.48 3.15 9.94
C GLY A 66 17.23 3.95 10.36
N GLY A 67 16.15 3.27 10.76
CA GLY A 67 14.90 3.92 11.20
C GLY A 67 13.75 2.95 11.45
N TYR A 68 13.87 1.73 10.93
CA TYR A 68 12.98 0.61 11.25
C TYR A 68 13.77 -0.68 11.34
N CYS A 69 13.17 -1.66 12.03
CA CYS A 69 13.70 -2.99 12.20
C CYS A 69 13.00 -3.91 11.21
N ARG A 70 13.77 -4.48 10.27
CA ARG A 70 13.25 -5.46 9.30
C ARG A 70 13.48 -6.87 9.85
N LEU A 71 12.50 -7.76 9.76
CA LEU A 71 12.73 -9.16 10.10
C LEU A 71 13.85 -9.73 9.21
N ARG A 72 14.87 -10.35 9.81
CA ARG A 72 15.91 -11.09 9.09
C ARG A 72 15.23 -12.31 8.51
N ASN A 73 15.14 -12.37 7.18
CA ASN A 73 14.70 -13.58 6.52
C ASN A 73 15.79 -14.64 6.73
N MET A 74 15.55 -15.57 7.66
CA MET A 74 16.42 -16.73 7.87
C MET A 74 16.15 -17.71 6.73
N VAL A 75 16.59 -17.38 5.52
CA VAL A 75 16.62 -18.34 4.42
C VAL A 75 17.60 -19.43 4.84
N ARG A 76 17.06 -20.60 5.15
CA ARG A 76 17.79 -21.80 5.54
C ARG A 76 18.12 -22.61 4.30
#